data_AF-A0A1V5IYQ4-F1
#
_entry.id   AF-A0A1V5IYQ4-F1
#
_cell.length_a   1.000
_cell.length_b   1.000
_cell.length_c   1.000
_cell.angle_alpha   90.00
_cell.angle_beta   90.00
_cell.angle_gamma   90.00
#
_symmetry.space_group_name_H-M   'P 1'
#
loop_
_entity.id
_entity.type
_entity.pdbx_description
1 polymer ?
#
loop_
_entity_poly.entity_id
_entity_poly.type
_entity_poly.pdbx_seq_one_letter_code
_entity_poly.pdbx_strand_id
1 'polypeptide(L)'
;MINKIRSIKATVYGLLTGSPETQDNDRLLMLKVWAIQNPQLRWSAYSFLDFAGEFIKGTYADPESIRRARQLLQEQHPALRGASYRERHNRATVVKAEIKHEHYPEPIMKLDRRTPAERKDLGLFD
;
A
#
# COMPACT_ATOMS: atom_id res chain seq x y z
N MET A 1 15.45 21.58 -18.97
CA MET A 1 14.60 21.78 -17.77
C MET A 1 13.31 20.98 -17.96
N ILE A 2 13.29 19.72 -17.56
CA ILE A 2 12.12 18.85 -17.78
C ILE A 2 11.09 19.13 -16.67
N ASN A 3 9.95 19.69 -17.06
CA ASN A 3 8.70 19.83 -16.29
C ASN A 3 8.88 19.95 -14.76
N LYS A 4 9.57 21.02 -14.34
CA LYS A 4 9.45 21.53 -12.97
C LYS A 4 8.01 22.01 -12.79
N ILE A 5 7.40 21.68 -11.66
CA ILE A 5 6.02 22.03 -11.21
C ILE A 5 4.96 20.93 -11.44
N ARG A 6 5.31 19.65 -11.28
CA ARG A 6 4.35 18.70 -10.69
C ARG A 6 4.99 18.07 -9.46
N SER A 7 4.35 18.25 -8.31
CA SER A 7 4.81 17.63 -7.06
C SER A 7 4.83 16.10 -7.22
N ILE A 8 5.85 15.44 -6.69
CA ILE A 8 5.93 13.96 -6.63
C ILE A 8 4.62 13.40 -6.07
N LYS A 9 4.05 14.06 -5.04
CA LYS A 9 2.76 13.67 -4.45
C LYS A 9 1.62 13.68 -5.48
N ALA A 10 1.52 14.71 -6.32
CA ALA A 10 0.48 14.81 -7.34
C ALA A 10 0.65 13.74 -8.44
N THR A 11 1.89 13.47 -8.85
CA THR A 11 2.20 12.41 -9.82
C THR A 11 1.85 11.03 -9.26
N VAL A 12 2.26 10.75 -8.02
CA VAL A 12 1.94 9.49 -7.33
C VAL A 12 0.44 9.33 -7.17
N TYR A 13 -0.29 10.36 -6.75
CA TYR A 13 -1.75 10.30 -6.63
C TYR A 13 -2.41 9.92 -7.96
N GLY A 14 -2.04 10.61 -9.06
CA GLY A 14 -2.57 10.29 -10.38
C GLY A 14 -2.29 8.85 -10.83
N LEU A 15 -1.11 8.31 -10.51
CA LEU A 15 -0.75 6.93 -10.80
C LEU A 15 -1.53 5.93 -9.94
N LEU A 16 -1.69 6.18 -8.64
CA LEU A 16 -2.45 5.30 -7.75
C LEU A 16 -3.94 5.23 -8.13
N THR A 17 -4.49 6.32 -8.66
CA THR A 17 -5.88 6.36 -9.14
C THR A 17 -6.04 5.76 -10.54
N GLY A 18 -5.15 6.11 -11.48
CA GLY A 18 -5.27 5.70 -12.88
C GLY A 18 -4.62 4.34 -13.22
N SER A 19 -3.85 3.77 -12.30
CA SER A 19 -3.14 2.50 -12.48
C SER A 19 -3.14 1.72 -11.17
N PRO A 20 -4.25 1.01 -10.84
CA PRO A 20 -4.40 0.27 -9.58
C PRO A 20 -3.27 -0.73 -9.30
N GLU A 21 -2.63 -1.27 -10.34
CA GLU A 21 -1.48 -2.16 -10.24
C GLU A 21 -0.25 -1.53 -9.56
N THR A 22 -0.21 -0.21 -9.44
CA THR A 22 0.86 0.53 -8.75
C THR A 22 0.64 0.65 -7.24
N GLN A 23 -0.58 0.38 -6.75
CA GLN A 23 -0.95 0.61 -5.36
C GLN A 23 -0.16 -0.27 -4.38
N ASP A 24 0.10 -1.51 -4.77
CA ASP A 24 0.87 -2.49 -3.98
C ASP A 24 2.25 -2.80 -4.59
N ASN A 25 2.64 -2.12 -5.68
CA ASN A 25 3.90 -2.39 -6.38
C ASN A 25 4.79 -1.14 -6.48
N ASP A 26 5.73 -1.04 -5.54
CA ASP A 26 6.69 0.06 -5.46
C ASP A 26 7.55 0.18 -6.72
N ARG A 27 8.06 -0.94 -7.24
CA ARG A 27 8.96 -0.94 -8.39
C ARG A 27 8.24 -0.39 -9.63
N LEU A 28 7.01 -0.83 -9.85
CA LEU A 28 6.20 -0.36 -10.96
C LEU A 28 5.82 1.12 -10.80
N LEU A 29 5.47 1.55 -9.59
CA LEU A 29 5.18 2.96 -9.30
C LEU A 29 6.41 3.83 -9.60
N MET A 30 7.59 3.43 -9.13
CA MET A 30 8.85 4.15 -9.37
C MET A 30 9.14 4.27 -10.87
N LEU A 31 9.08 3.16 -11.61
CA LEU A 31 9.29 3.17 -13.06
C LEU A 31 8.30 4.08 -13.79
N LYS A 32 7.01 4.04 -13.41
CA LYS A 32 6.00 4.92 -14.01
C LYS A 32 6.24 6.40 -13.67
N VAL A 33 6.66 6.71 -12.44
CA VAL A 33 7.05 8.07 -12.05
C VAL A 33 8.24 8.55 -12.88
N TRP A 34 9.30 7.75 -12.97
CA TRP A 34 10.49 8.10 -13.76
C TRP A 34 10.17 8.25 -15.24
N ALA A 35 9.32 7.38 -15.80
CA ALA A 35 8.88 7.50 -17.18
C ALA A 35 8.02 8.76 -17.41
N ILE A 36 7.32 9.30 -16.40
CA ILE A 36 6.67 10.62 -16.50
C ILE A 36 7.72 11.75 -16.47
N GLN A 37 8.76 11.61 -15.65
CA GLN A 37 9.85 12.58 -15.57
C GLN A 37 10.76 12.55 -16.81
N ASN A 38 10.92 11.39 -17.44
CA ASN A 38 11.65 11.21 -18.68
C ASN A 38 10.88 10.25 -19.61
N PRO A 39 10.05 10.78 -20.52
CA PRO A 39 9.29 9.95 -21.47
C PRO A 39 10.15 9.07 -22.38
N GLN A 40 11.43 9.41 -22.57
CA GLN A 40 12.36 8.64 -23.40
C GLN A 40 12.61 7.24 -22.85
N LEU A 41 12.39 7.02 -21.54
CA LEU A 41 12.46 5.68 -20.92
C LEU A 41 11.49 4.66 -21.54
N ARG A 42 10.48 5.12 -22.29
CA ARG A 42 9.55 4.23 -23.02
C ARG A 42 10.01 3.88 -24.43
N TRP A 43 11.08 4.51 -24.92
CA TRP A 43 11.55 4.34 -26.29
C TRP A 43 12.59 3.23 -26.36
N SER A 44 12.50 2.38 -27.38
CA SER A 44 13.46 1.29 -27.60
C SER A 44 14.88 1.78 -27.88
N ALA A 45 15.03 3.02 -28.34
CA ALA A 45 16.32 3.65 -28.61
C ALA A 45 17.04 4.15 -27.34
N TYR A 46 16.34 4.25 -26.19
CA TYR A 46 16.94 4.73 -24.96
C TYR A 46 17.74 3.61 -24.31
N SER A 47 19.06 3.75 -24.25
CA SER A 47 19.93 2.67 -23.81
C SER A 47 19.94 2.55 -22.28
N PHE A 48 20.30 1.36 -21.80
CA PHE A 48 20.56 1.16 -20.37
C PHE A 48 21.66 2.09 -19.84
N LEU A 49 22.68 2.41 -20.66
CA LEU A 49 23.77 3.30 -20.27
C LEU A 49 23.28 4.74 -20.08
N ASP A 50 22.36 5.21 -20.93
CA ASP A 50 21.71 6.51 -20.78
C ASP A 50 20.91 6.57 -19.47
N PHE A 51 20.14 5.51 -19.18
CA PHE A 51 19.41 5.40 -17.92
C PHE A 51 20.37 5.42 -16.71
N ALA A 52 21.40 4.59 -16.72
CA ALA A 52 22.34 4.44 -15.61
C ALA A 52 23.08 5.76 -15.32
N GLY A 53 23.48 6.49 -16.36
CA GLY A 53 24.10 7.80 -16.22
C GLY A 53 23.20 8.81 -15.52
N GLU A 54 21.92 8.89 -15.91
CA GLU A 54 20.95 9.79 -15.28
C GLU A 54 20.54 9.34 -13.87
N PHE A 55 20.50 8.03 -13.63
CA PHE A 55 20.24 7.46 -12.30
C PHE A 55 21.34 7.83 -11.30
N ILE A 56 22.62 7.66 -11.67
CA ILE A 56 23.77 7.97 -10.81
C ILE A 56 23.83 9.48 -10.50
N LYS A 57 23.47 10.33 -11.46
CA LYS A 57 23.41 11.80 -11.26
C LYS A 57 22.28 12.25 -10.35
N GLY A 58 21.33 11.37 -10.01
CA GLY A 58 20.15 11.73 -9.21
C GLY A 58 19.16 12.62 -9.98
N THR A 59 19.08 12.49 -11.31
CA THR A 59 18.16 13.28 -12.15
C THR A 59 16.69 12.93 -11.86
N TYR A 60 16.42 11.68 -11.48
CA TYR A 60 15.09 11.17 -11.20
C TYR A 60 14.63 11.48 -9.77
N ALA A 61 13.31 11.42 -9.54
CA ALA A 61 12.79 11.46 -8.18
C ALA A 61 13.36 10.30 -7.37
N ASP A 62 13.84 10.65 -6.19
CA ASP A 62 14.39 9.70 -5.23
C ASP A 62 13.35 8.61 -4.89
N PRO A 63 13.73 7.31 -4.93
CA PRO A 63 12.84 6.19 -4.61
C PRO A 63 12.12 6.34 -3.27
N GLU A 64 12.83 6.83 -2.25
CA GLU A 64 12.28 7.00 -0.90
C GLU A 64 11.22 8.10 -0.87
N SER A 65 11.42 9.18 -1.61
CA SER A 65 10.45 10.27 -1.76
C SER A 65 9.16 9.78 -2.43
N ILE A 66 9.26 8.90 -3.43
CA ILE A 66 8.10 8.26 -4.08
C ILE A 66 7.38 7.33 -3.08
N ARG A 67 8.13 6.49 -2.37
CA ARG A 67 7.59 5.55 -1.38
C ARG A 67 6.84 6.25 -0.25
N ARG A 68 7.42 7.32 0.33
CA ARG A 68 6.79 8.12 1.38
C ARG A 68 5.55 8.84 0.88
N ALA A 69 5.59 9.39 -0.34
CA ALA A 69 4.41 10.02 -0.95
C ALA A 69 3.25 9.03 -1.09
N ARG A 70 3.52 7.80 -1.52
CA ARG A 70 2.51 6.73 -1.58
C ARG A 70 1.93 6.42 -0.20
N GLN A 71 2.79 6.21 0.81
CA GLN A 71 2.35 5.89 2.17
C GLN A 71 1.43 6.97 2.73
N LEU A 72 1.85 8.23 2.65
CA LEU A 72 1.06 9.37 3.10
C LEU A 72 -0.30 9.45 2.39
N LEU A 73 -0.33 9.20 1.07
CA LEU A 73 -1.57 9.21 0.29
C LEU A 73 -2.50 8.06 0.66
N GLN A 74 -1.98 6.86 0.93
CA GLN A 74 -2.78 5.70 1.34
C GLN A 74 -3.25 5.77 2.80
N GLU A 75 -2.53 6.50 3.64
CA GLU A 75 -2.98 6.88 4.98
C GLU A 75 -4.15 7.86 4.91
N GLN A 76 -4.00 8.94 4.12
CA GLN A 76 -5.01 9.99 3.95
C GLN A 76 -6.25 9.51 3.16
N HIS A 77 -6.06 8.59 2.22
CA HIS A 77 -7.10 8.09 1.32
C HIS A 77 -7.09 6.56 1.29
N PRO A 78 -7.81 5.88 2.21
CA PRO A 78 -7.86 4.42 2.27
C PRO A 78 -8.32 3.75 0.96
N ALA A 79 -9.08 4.46 0.12
CA ALA A 79 -9.50 3.99 -1.20
C ALA A 79 -8.33 3.74 -2.18
N LEU A 80 -7.14 4.30 -1.93
CA LEU A 80 -5.93 4.09 -2.72
C LEU A 80 -5.11 2.87 -2.26
N ARG A 81 -5.56 2.15 -1.24
CA ARG A 81 -4.90 0.93 -0.76
C ARG A 81 -5.22 -0.21 -1.71
N GLY A 82 -4.18 -0.97 -2.07
CA GLY A 82 -4.33 -2.09 -2.99
C GLY A 82 -4.93 -3.34 -2.35
N ALA A 83 -5.04 -4.39 -3.17
CA ALA A 83 -5.66 -5.66 -2.80
C ALA A 83 -4.93 -6.37 -1.66
N SER A 84 -3.59 -6.31 -1.62
CA SER A 84 -2.81 -6.99 -0.59
C SER A 84 -3.09 -6.43 0.81
N TYR A 85 -3.40 -5.13 0.91
CA TYR A 85 -3.84 -4.56 2.19
C TYR A 85 -5.15 -5.19 2.66
N ARG A 86 -6.14 -5.31 1.77
CA ARG A 86 -7.44 -5.91 2.07
C ARG A 86 -7.29 -7.37 2.48
N GLU A 87 -6.48 -8.13 1.75
CA GLU A 87 -6.20 -9.53 2.09
C GLU A 87 -5.56 -9.69 3.46
N ARG A 88 -4.56 -8.87 3.81
CA ARG A 88 -3.94 -8.90 5.13
C ARG A 88 -4.94 -8.58 6.23
N HIS A 89 -5.80 -7.59 6.01
CA HIS A 89 -6.81 -7.22 6.99
C HIS A 89 -7.85 -8.33 7.18
N ASN A 90 -8.30 -8.95 6.09
CA ASN A 90 -9.23 -10.08 6.13
C ASN A 90 -8.61 -11.28 6.85
N ARG A 91 -7.35 -11.62 6.55
CA ARG A 91 -6.62 -12.69 7.26
C ARG A 91 -6.51 -12.40 8.75
N ALA A 92 -6.21 -11.15 9.13
CA ALA A 92 -6.15 -10.77 10.54
C ALA A 92 -7.51 -10.96 11.24
N THR A 93 -8.64 -10.67 10.56
CA THR A 93 -9.98 -10.93 11.09
C THR A 93 -10.24 -12.44 11.27
N VAL A 94 -9.87 -13.25 10.28
CA VAL A 94 -10.01 -14.73 10.35
C VAL A 94 -9.21 -15.29 11.52
N VAL A 95 -7.93 -14.95 11.63
CA VAL A 95 -7.06 -15.43 12.72
C VAL A 95 -7.59 -15.00 14.09
N LYS A 96 -8.12 -13.78 14.23
CA LYS A 96 -8.76 -13.34 15.49
C LYS A 96 -9.99 -14.17 15.83
N ALA A 97 -10.81 -14.51 14.84
CA ALA A 97 -11.99 -15.35 15.04
C ALA A 97 -11.58 -16.79 15.44
N GLU A 98 -10.54 -17.34 14.81
CA GLU A 98 -9.98 -18.65 15.16
C GLU A 98 -9.45 -18.67 16.59
N ILE A 99 -8.65 -17.68 17.00
CA ILE A 99 -8.12 -17.58 18.38
C ILE A 99 -9.27 -17.47 19.40
N LYS A 100 -10.29 -16.65 19.12
CA LYS A 100 -11.49 -16.54 19.98
C LYS A 100 -12.21 -17.88 20.09
N HIS A 101 -12.39 -18.59 18.98
CA HIS A 101 -13.08 -19.89 18.94
C HIS A 101 -12.29 -20.99 19.67
N GLU A 102 -10.96 -21.01 19.54
CA GLU A 102 -10.09 -21.96 20.24
C GLU A 102 -10.09 -21.70 21.76
N HIS A 103 -10.05 -20.43 22.18
CA HIS A 103 -10.11 -20.06 23.60
C HIS A 103 -11.52 -20.20 24.19
N TYR A 104 -12.57 -20.16 23.36
CA TYR A 104 -13.96 -20.15 23.80
C TYR A 104 -14.91 -20.96 22.89
N PRO A 105 -14.76 -22.30 22.84
CA PRO A 105 -15.56 -23.16 21.97
C PRO A 105 -17.03 -23.28 22.42
N GLU A 106 -17.92 -23.57 21.46
CA GLU A 106 -19.39 -23.72 21.62
C GLU A 106 -19.87 -24.45 22.90
N PRO A 107 -19.29 -25.58 23.34
CA PRO A 107 -19.71 -26.24 24.57
C PRO A 107 -19.48 -25.39 25.84
N ILE A 108 -18.38 -24.62 25.86
CA ILE A 108 -18.03 -23.73 26.98
C ILE A 108 -18.92 -22.49 26.97
N MET A 109 -19.25 -21.96 25.78
CA MET A 109 -20.20 -20.84 25.64
C MET A 109 -21.58 -21.12 26.22
N LYS A 110 -22.08 -22.35 26.05
CA LYS A 110 -23.40 -22.76 26.58
C LYS A 110 -23.40 -22.92 28.10
N LEU A 111 -22.22 -23.09 28.70
CA LEU A 111 -22.02 -23.17 30.14
C LEU A 111 -21.68 -21.80 30.74
N ASP A 112 -21.38 -20.80 29.91
CA ASP A 112 -21.06 -19.44 30.36
C ASP A 112 -22.30 -18.72 30.89
N ARG A 113 -22.24 -18.34 32.16
CA ARG A 113 -23.30 -17.56 32.81
C ARG A 113 -23.02 -16.05 32.81
N ARG A 114 -21.84 -15.61 32.35
CA ARG A 114 -21.49 -14.19 32.28
C ARG A 114 -22.38 -13.46 31.29
N THR A 115 -22.71 -12.22 31.62
CA THR A 115 -23.49 -11.31 30.79
C THR A 115 -22.71 -10.90 29.54
N PRO A 116 -23.39 -10.46 28.46
CA PRO A 116 -22.70 -9.98 27.25
C PRO A 116 -21.67 -8.88 27.51
N ALA A 117 -21.90 -8.01 28.50
CA ALA A 117 -20.96 -6.95 28.90
C ALA A 117 -19.68 -7.51 29.53
N GLU A 118 -19.80 -8.48 30.44
CA GLU A 118 -18.65 -9.12 31.10
C GLU A 118 -17.81 -9.94 30.12
N ARG A 119 -18.42 -10.53 29.08
CA ARG A 119 -17.67 -11.24 28.04
C ARG A 119 -16.94 -10.28 27.09
N LYS A 120 -17.48 -9.07 26.89
CA LYS A 120 -16.86 -8.00 26.10
C LYS A 120 -15.61 -7.43 26.80
N ASP A 121 -15.65 -7.26 28.11
CA ASP A 121 -14.49 -6.83 28.92
C ASP A 121 -13.33 -7.83 28.90
N LEU A 122 -13.62 -9.11 28.68
CA LEU A 122 -12.61 -10.17 28.53
C LEU A 122 -12.08 -10.30 27.08
N GLY A 123 -12.53 -9.46 26.15
CA GLY A 123 -12.14 -9.50 24.75
C GLY A 123 -12.68 -10.71 23.98
N LEU A 124 -13.67 -11.42 24.53
CA LEU A 124 -14.26 -12.62 23.90
C LEU A 124 -15.25 -12.27 22.79
N PHE A 125 -15.89 -11.08 22.85
CA PHE A 125 -16.87 -10.59 21.87
C PHE A 125 -16.70 -9.08 21.64
N ASP A 126 -17.14 -8.59 20.49
CA ASP A 126 -17.11 -7.17 20.11
C ASP A 126 -18.40 -6.46 20.54
#